data_AF-A0A7X7MWW3-F1
#
_entry.id   AF-A0A7X7MWW3-F1
#
_cell.length_a   1.000
_cell.length_b   1.000
_cell.length_c   1.000
_cell.angle_alpha   90.00
_cell.angle_beta   90.00
_cell.angle_gamma   90.00
#
_symmetry.space_group_name_H-M   'P 1'
#
loop_
_entity.id
_entity.type
_entity.pdbx_description
1 polymer ?
#
loop_
_entity_poly.entity_id
_entity_poly.type
_entity_poly.pdbx_seq_one_letter_code
_entity_poly.pdbx_strand_id
1 'polypeptide(L)'
;MKERLELTLLNNGYRKLLSKIPEVDFYLSGDLLNAHIVQVMNMCCGNYMNLQQFENLNQSVHSMFEDKGYLNIDFFVLIITDCVADFKEINLSITNCWMIDAVTKQLCVYETQMSEFYGLRKLIENTLNTTEEKVHIKDGVEAYSLYLQDKAKRIKKQINPRKVTIALLLINMMVFLIQMITGKSLTIDFMISHGALYPPDVIINHEYYRLITCMFMHFDVEHIFNNMIGLYFIGELLEDELGSIKFFVLYMLSGLTGSSASLIYMLLCGTNNVSAGASGAVYGLLGGLIYLLIINKGKFRNLSVSGIRVIVVIIWICHGVFDSRVDNMAHLGGMLAGLLLTVLLYRGNRNKERAKANEN
;
A
#
# COMPACT_ATOMS: atom_id res chain seq x y z
N MET A 1 -9.22 -21.69 -28.38
CA MET A 1 -8.21 -22.42 -27.57
C MET A 1 -7.40 -21.45 -26.71
N LYS A 2 -6.72 -20.46 -27.32
CA LYS A 2 -5.96 -19.40 -26.62
C LYS A 2 -6.74 -18.74 -25.47
N GLU A 3 -7.97 -18.29 -25.70
CA GLU A 3 -8.81 -17.66 -24.66
C GLU A 3 -9.13 -18.60 -23.49
N ARG A 4 -9.30 -19.90 -23.75
CA ARG A 4 -9.56 -20.89 -22.70
C ARG A 4 -8.32 -21.11 -21.83
N LEU A 5 -7.15 -21.19 -22.46
CA LEU A 5 -5.87 -21.27 -21.74
C LEU A 5 -5.63 -20.02 -20.88
N GLU A 6 -5.94 -18.84 -21.42
CA GLU A 6 -5.88 -17.59 -20.65
C GLU A 6 -6.78 -17.66 -19.41
N LEU A 7 -8.04 -18.04 -19.57
CA LEU A 7 -8.97 -18.19 -18.44
C LEU A 7 -8.48 -19.23 -17.43
N THR A 8 -7.98 -20.38 -17.88
CA THR A 8 -7.42 -21.42 -17.01
C THR A 8 -6.25 -20.87 -16.18
N LEU A 9 -5.31 -20.15 -16.81
CA LEU A 9 -4.16 -19.56 -16.13
C LEU A 9 -4.61 -18.52 -15.09
N LEU A 10 -5.50 -17.61 -15.47
CA LEU A 10 -6.02 -16.57 -14.58
C LEU A 10 -6.76 -17.17 -13.37
N ASN A 11 -7.56 -18.21 -13.59
CA ASN A 11 -8.28 -18.91 -12.52
C ASN A 11 -7.36 -19.68 -11.56
N ASN A 12 -6.13 -20.00 -11.99
CA ASN A 12 -5.12 -20.70 -11.19
C ASN A 12 -4.04 -19.75 -10.63
N GLY A 13 -4.38 -18.48 -10.46
CA GLY A 13 -3.54 -17.53 -9.71
C GLY A 13 -2.46 -16.83 -10.52
N TYR A 14 -2.38 -17.07 -11.84
CA TYR A 14 -1.49 -16.32 -12.71
C TYR A 14 -2.06 -14.93 -13.04
N ARG A 15 -1.16 -13.98 -13.27
CA ARG A 15 -1.49 -12.61 -13.66
C ARG A 15 -0.98 -12.34 -15.06
N LYS A 16 -1.86 -11.95 -15.98
CA LYS A 16 -1.46 -11.53 -17.31
C LYS A 16 -0.66 -10.22 -17.27
N LEU A 17 0.46 -10.20 -17.97
CA LEU A 17 1.30 -9.03 -18.18
C LEU A 17 1.03 -8.42 -19.55
N LEU A 18 1.21 -7.11 -19.66
CA LEU A 18 1.10 -6.41 -20.93
C LEU A 18 2.29 -6.76 -21.82
N SER A 19 2.02 -7.39 -22.96
CA SER A 19 2.99 -7.63 -24.01
C SER A 19 2.85 -6.58 -25.11
N LYS A 20 3.99 -6.18 -25.69
CA LYS A 20 4.02 -5.34 -26.91
C LYS A 20 3.94 -6.17 -28.19
N ILE A 21 4.08 -7.48 -28.08
CA ILE A 21 4.04 -8.43 -29.19
C ILE A 21 2.66 -9.11 -29.16
N PRO A 22 1.76 -8.85 -30.12
CA PRO A 22 0.39 -9.37 -30.11
C PRO A 22 0.30 -10.90 -30.04
N GLU A 23 1.30 -11.58 -30.59
CA GLU A 23 1.37 -13.04 -30.69
C GLU A 23 1.84 -13.69 -29.39
N VAL A 24 2.41 -12.92 -28.46
CA VAL A 24 3.05 -13.43 -27.24
C VAL A 24 2.38 -12.84 -26.01
N ASP A 25 1.80 -13.68 -25.17
CA ASP A 25 1.26 -13.30 -23.87
C ASP A 25 2.14 -13.84 -22.74
N PHE A 26 2.29 -13.06 -21.67
CA PHE A 26 3.04 -13.48 -20.49
C PHE A 26 2.13 -13.53 -19.26
N TYR A 27 2.30 -14.56 -18.45
CA TYR A 27 1.53 -14.82 -17.25
C TYR A 27 2.48 -15.05 -16.08
N LEU A 28 2.32 -14.28 -15.01
CA LEU A 28 3.19 -14.32 -13.84
C LEU A 28 2.46 -14.91 -12.64
N SER A 29 3.09 -15.88 -11.99
CA SER A 29 2.77 -16.35 -10.64
C SER A 29 4.03 -16.32 -9.78
N GLY A 30 3.91 -16.36 -8.47
CA GLY A 30 5.04 -16.33 -7.55
C GLY A 30 4.94 -15.28 -6.45
N ASP A 31 6.05 -15.04 -5.75
CA ASP A 31 6.18 -14.16 -4.60
C ASP A 31 7.13 -12.97 -4.89
N LEU A 32 7.76 -12.38 -3.88
CA LEU A 32 8.64 -11.20 -4.05
C LEU A 32 10.04 -11.55 -4.60
N LEU A 33 10.49 -12.80 -4.45
CA LEU A 33 11.84 -13.22 -4.84
C LEU A 33 11.80 -14.26 -5.96
N ASN A 34 10.70 -14.99 -6.09
CA ASN A 34 10.49 -16.06 -7.05
C ASN A 34 9.42 -15.66 -8.07
N ALA A 35 9.79 -15.65 -9.34
CA ALA A 35 8.89 -15.43 -10.47
C ALA A 35 8.73 -16.73 -11.26
N HIS A 36 7.49 -17.20 -11.40
CA HIS A 36 7.13 -18.27 -12.33
C HIS A 36 6.41 -17.64 -13.50
N ILE A 37 7.07 -17.62 -14.65
CA ILE A 37 6.58 -16.96 -15.86
C ILE A 37 6.15 -18.03 -16.85
N VAL A 38 4.89 -17.95 -17.27
CA VAL A 38 4.33 -18.74 -18.36
C VAL A 38 4.19 -17.82 -19.57
N GLN A 39 5.01 -18.04 -20.60
CA GLN A 39 4.90 -17.39 -21.89
C GLN A 39 4.03 -18.25 -22.81
N VAL A 40 2.95 -17.68 -23.34
CA VAL A 40 2.09 -18.34 -24.32
C VAL A 40 2.28 -17.66 -25.67
N MET A 41 2.79 -18.40 -26.65
CA MET A 41 3.08 -17.93 -27.99
C MET A 41 2.06 -18.50 -28.97
N ASN A 42 1.34 -17.63 -29.70
CA ASN A 42 0.40 -18.03 -30.73
C ASN A 42 1.05 -17.90 -32.12
N MET A 43 1.59 -19.02 -32.61
CA MET A 43 2.33 -19.13 -33.86
C MET A 43 1.49 -19.77 -34.99
N CYS A 44 0.17 -19.71 -34.90
CA CYS A 44 -0.71 -20.15 -35.98
C CYS A 44 -0.82 -19.10 -37.09
N CYS A 45 -1.37 -19.51 -38.25
CA CYS A 45 -1.76 -18.63 -39.35
C CYS A 45 -0.59 -17.83 -39.97
N GLY A 46 0.57 -18.47 -40.11
CA GLY A 46 1.75 -17.88 -40.76
C GLY A 46 2.62 -16.99 -39.85
N ASN A 47 2.30 -16.94 -38.55
CA ASN A 47 3.17 -16.31 -37.56
C ASN A 47 4.40 -17.20 -37.32
N TYR A 48 5.58 -16.66 -37.60
CA TYR A 48 6.85 -17.39 -37.46
C TYR A 48 7.84 -16.58 -36.62
N MET A 49 8.60 -17.29 -35.78
CA MET A 49 9.70 -16.73 -35.00
C MET A 49 10.88 -17.68 -35.11
N ASN A 50 12.05 -17.16 -35.52
CA ASN A 50 13.27 -17.97 -35.55
C ASN A 50 13.92 -18.09 -34.17
N LEU A 51 14.87 -19.02 -34.03
CA LEU A 51 15.57 -19.28 -32.77
C LEU A 51 16.23 -18.03 -32.18
N GLN A 52 16.90 -17.22 -33.01
CA GLN A 52 17.58 -16.00 -32.55
C GLN A 52 16.60 -14.95 -32.00
N GLN A 53 15.47 -14.73 -32.68
CA GLN A 53 14.42 -13.81 -32.23
C GLN A 53 13.83 -14.27 -30.90
N PHE A 54 13.63 -15.57 -30.77
CA PHE A 54 13.12 -16.19 -29.57
C PHE A 54 14.09 -16.07 -28.39
N GLU A 55 15.38 -16.35 -28.59
CA GLU A 55 16.42 -16.19 -27.57
C GLU A 55 16.54 -14.74 -27.11
N ASN A 56 16.55 -13.78 -28.06
CA ASN A 56 16.60 -12.36 -27.75
C ASN A 56 15.38 -11.90 -26.93
N LEU A 57 14.19 -12.42 -27.27
CA LEU A 57 12.96 -12.13 -26.52
C LEU A 57 13.07 -12.66 -25.08
N ASN A 58 13.47 -13.92 -24.91
CA ASN A 58 13.59 -14.53 -23.59
C ASN A 58 14.65 -13.84 -22.73
N GLN A 59 15.80 -13.50 -23.30
CA GLN A 59 16.84 -12.78 -22.60
C GLN A 59 16.35 -11.39 -22.15
N SER A 60 15.65 -10.67 -23.02
CA SER A 60 15.08 -9.35 -22.69
C SER A 60 14.05 -9.44 -21.57
N VAL A 61 13.22 -10.49 -21.57
CA VAL A 61 12.24 -10.73 -20.51
C VAL A 61 12.96 -11.06 -19.21
N HIS A 62 13.92 -11.99 -19.22
CA HIS A 62 14.72 -12.33 -18.04
C HIS A 62 15.36 -11.11 -17.40
N SER A 63 16.09 -10.29 -18.17
CA SER A 63 16.73 -9.07 -17.66
C SER A 63 15.72 -8.09 -17.05
N MET A 64 14.53 -7.94 -17.66
CA MET A 64 13.48 -7.08 -17.10
C MET A 64 13.01 -7.56 -15.71
N PHE A 65 13.00 -8.87 -15.44
CA PHE A 65 12.62 -9.39 -14.13
C PHE A 65 13.78 -9.33 -13.13
N GLU A 66 15.02 -9.55 -13.56
CA GLU A 66 16.19 -9.33 -12.71
C GLU A 66 16.28 -7.87 -12.25
N ASP A 67 16.07 -6.91 -13.15
CA ASP A 67 16.04 -5.47 -12.84
C ASP A 67 14.95 -5.10 -11.81
N LYS A 68 13.88 -5.91 -11.73
CA LYS A 68 12.80 -5.75 -10.75
C LYS A 68 13.09 -6.41 -9.41
N GLY A 69 14.25 -7.04 -9.24
CA GLY A 69 14.72 -7.64 -7.99
C GLY A 69 14.28 -9.08 -7.75
N TYR A 70 13.83 -9.80 -8.79
CA TYR A 70 13.57 -11.24 -8.66
C TYR A 70 14.90 -12.00 -8.69
N LEU A 71 15.06 -12.96 -7.76
CA LEU A 71 16.29 -13.75 -7.61
C LEU A 71 16.18 -15.10 -8.31
N ASN A 72 14.99 -15.70 -8.33
CA ASN A 72 14.74 -16.98 -9.00
C ASN A 72 13.63 -16.77 -10.04
N ILE A 73 13.97 -16.96 -11.31
CA ILE A 73 13.05 -16.76 -12.44
C ILE A 73 12.91 -18.09 -13.18
N ASP A 74 11.79 -18.76 -12.95
CA ASP A 74 11.44 -19.97 -13.67
C ASP A 74 10.61 -19.60 -14.90
N PHE A 75 11.15 -19.89 -16.07
CA PHE A 75 10.50 -19.63 -17.33
C PHE A 75 9.89 -20.90 -17.90
N PHE A 76 8.65 -20.81 -18.35
CA PHE A 76 7.95 -21.87 -19.06
C PHE A 76 7.32 -21.30 -20.32
N VAL A 77 7.49 -22.01 -21.43
CA VAL A 77 7.05 -21.58 -22.76
C VAL A 77 6.01 -22.56 -23.28
N LEU A 78 4.89 -22.03 -23.75
CA LEU A 78 3.82 -22.79 -24.39
C LEU A 78 3.60 -22.24 -25.80
N ILE A 79 3.98 -23.03 -26.81
CA ILE A 79 3.83 -22.64 -28.22
C ILE A 79 2.57 -23.28 -28.77
N ILE A 80 1.62 -22.47 -29.24
CA ILE A 80 0.44 -22.93 -29.97
C ILE A 80 0.75 -22.74 -31.45
N THR A 81 0.78 -23.82 -32.23
CA THR A 81 1.17 -23.77 -33.65
C THR A 81 0.30 -24.72 -34.48
N ASP A 82 0.03 -24.35 -35.73
CA ASP A 82 -0.56 -25.24 -36.74
C ASP A 82 0.48 -26.06 -37.51
N CYS A 83 1.78 -25.77 -37.32
CA CYS A 83 2.91 -26.54 -37.84
C CYS A 83 3.95 -26.81 -36.73
N VAL A 84 3.91 -28.00 -36.13
CA VAL A 84 4.81 -28.40 -35.04
C VAL A 84 6.27 -28.52 -35.52
N ALA A 85 6.48 -28.89 -36.79
CA ALA A 85 7.81 -29.08 -37.36
C ALA A 85 8.66 -27.80 -37.36
N ASP A 86 8.02 -26.64 -37.59
CA ASP A 86 8.70 -25.33 -37.73
C ASP A 86 9.32 -24.85 -36.41
N PHE A 87 8.82 -25.35 -35.27
CA PHE A 87 9.24 -24.94 -33.93
C PHE A 87 10.03 -26.02 -33.18
N LYS A 88 10.35 -27.14 -33.84
CA LYS A 88 11.09 -28.25 -33.24
C LYS A 88 12.47 -27.82 -32.73
N GLU A 89 13.17 -26.97 -33.47
CA GLU A 89 14.51 -26.48 -33.09
C GLU A 89 14.46 -25.63 -31.81
N ILE A 90 13.50 -24.70 -31.71
CA ILE A 90 13.26 -23.88 -30.51
C ILE A 90 12.82 -24.75 -29.33
N ASN A 91 12.01 -25.77 -29.59
CA ASN A 91 11.49 -26.63 -28.55
C ASN A 91 12.57 -27.56 -27.98
N LEU A 92 13.57 -27.95 -28.77
CA LEU A 92 14.72 -28.75 -28.32
C LEU A 92 15.82 -27.92 -27.65
N SER A 93 15.88 -26.61 -27.89
CA SER A 93 16.90 -25.74 -27.27
C SER A 93 16.61 -25.39 -25.80
N ILE A 94 15.44 -25.76 -25.25
CA ILE A 94 15.00 -25.40 -23.90
C ILE A 94 14.28 -26.56 -23.22
N THR A 95 14.53 -26.74 -21.93
CA THR A 95 13.92 -27.80 -21.11
C THR A 95 12.47 -27.56 -20.73
N ASN A 96 12.00 -26.30 -20.76
CA ASN A 96 10.71 -25.88 -20.21
C ASN A 96 9.76 -25.36 -21.30
N CYS A 97 9.73 -26.00 -22.46
CA CYS A 97 8.92 -25.58 -23.61
C CYS A 97 7.97 -26.70 -24.02
N TRP A 98 6.66 -26.49 -23.97
CA TRP A 98 5.68 -27.43 -24.54
C TRP A 98 5.03 -26.83 -25.79
N MET A 99 4.59 -27.71 -26.68
CA MET A 99 3.84 -27.30 -27.87
C MET A 99 2.40 -27.81 -27.82
N ILE A 100 1.47 -27.02 -28.32
CA ILE A 100 0.11 -27.43 -28.59
C ILE A 100 -0.09 -27.38 -30.08
N ASP A 101 -0.37 -28.55 -30.66
CA ASP A 101 -0.79 -28.64 -32.05
C ASP A 101 -2.24 -28.12 -32.15
N ALA A 102 -2.41 -26.98 -32.81
CA ALA A 102 -3.70 -26.33 -32.98
C ALA A 102 -4.67 -27.14 -33.86
N VAL A 103 -4.15 -28.01 -34.73
CA VAL A 103 -4.93 -28.87 -35.64
C VAL A 103 -5.46 -30.08 -34.87
N THR A 104 -4.59 -30.82 -34.19
CA THR A 104 -4.97 -32.04 -33.45
C THR A 104 -5.47 -31.77 -32.03
N LYS A 105 -5.24 -30.56 -31.51
CA LYS A 105 -5.53 -30.14 -30.13
C LYS A 105 -4.80 -30.96 -29.07
N GLN A 106 -3.65 -31.52 -29.41
CA GLN A 106 -2.84 -32.31 -28.49
C GLN A 106 -1.68 -31.50 -27.92
N LEU A 107 -1.33 -31.81 -26.68
CA LEU A 107 -0.11 -31.31 -26.04
C LEU A 107 1.05 -32.22 -26.46
N CYS A 108 2.06 -31.63 -27.10
CA CYS A 108 3.31 -32.27 -27.49
C CYS A 108 4.40 -31.89 -26.49
N VAL A 109 4.94 -32.90 -25.81
CA VAL A 109 6.07 -32.80 -24.88
C VAL A 109 7.14 -33.78 -25.34
N TYR A 110 8.36 -33.29 -25.58
CA TYR A 110 9.48 -34.13 -25.98
C TYR A 110 10.14 -34.78 -24.76
N GLU A 111 10.81 -35.92 -24.96
CA GLU A 111 11.45 -36.69 -23.87
C GLU A 111 12.52 -35.89 -23.11
N THR A 112 13.15 -34.91 -23.76
CA THR A 112 14.18 -34.05 -23.17
C THR A 112 13.61 -32.93 -22.29
N GLN A 113 12.29 -32.80 -22.20
CA GLN A 113 11.61 -31.71 -21.50
C GLN A 113 11.09 -32.14 -20.14
N MET A 114 10.88 -31.14 -19.27
CA MET A 114 10.22 -31.40 -18.00
C MET A 114 8.80 -31.90 -18.24
N SER A 115 8.45 -32.98 -17.55
CA SER A 115 7.14 -33.62 -17.69
C SER A 115 6.03 -32.94 -16.88
N GLU A 116 6.39 -32.00 -16.00
CA GLU A 116 5.47 -31.21 -15.18
C GLU A 116 6.10 -29.83 -14.86
N PHE A 117 5.26 -28.79 -14.75
CA PHE A 117 5.67 -27.45 -14.37
C PHE A 117 4.62 -26.86 -13.41
N TYR A 118 4.88 -26.90 -12.10
CA TYR A 118 3.98 -26.34 -11.08
C TYR A 118 2.48 -26.77 -11.20
N GLY A 119 2.21 -27.98 -11.69
CA GLY A 119 0.85 -28.51 -11.88
C GLY A 119 0.15 -28.05 -13.16
N LEU A 120 0.87 -27.35 -14.04
CA LEU A 120 0.36 -26.76 -15.26
C LEU A 120 -0.03 -27.81 -16.30
N ARG A 121 0.60 -28.99 -16.30
CA ARG A 121 0.31 -30.03 -17.29
C ARG A 121 -1.15 -30.45 -17.26
N LYS A 122 -1.62 -30.86 -16.08
CA LYS A 122 -3.00 -31.31 -15.89
C LYS A 122 -4.00 -30.20 -16.21
N LEU A 123 -3.66 -28.94 -15.90
CA LEU A 123 -4.49 -27.79 -16.23
C LEU A 123 -4.62 -27.60 -17.75
N ILE A 124 -3.51 -27.68 -18.48
CA ILE A 124 -3.49 -27.56 -19.94
C ILE A 124 -4.23 -28.73 -20.60
N GLU A 125 -3.91 -29.96 -20.22
CA GLU A 125 -4.55 -31.17 -20.76
C GLU A 125 -6.08 -31.15 -20.53
N ASN A 126 -6.54 -30.77 -19.33
CA ASN A 126 -7.97 -30.60 -19.05
C ASN A 126 -8.60 -29.50 -19.93
N THR A 127 -7.87 -28.41 -20.17
CA THR A 127 -8.34 -27.31 -21.02
C THR A 127 -8.50 -27.74 -22.48
N LEU A 128 -7.61 -28.61 -22.97
CA LEU A 128 -7.66 -29.16 -24.33
C LEU A 128 -8.78 -30.20 -24.49
N ASN A 129 -9.00 -31.04 -23.47
CA ASN A 129 -10.01 -32.10 -23.49
C ASN A 129 -11.44 -31.61 -23.24
N THR A 130 -11.63 -30.36 -22.82
CA THR A 130 -12.97 -29.80 -22.59
C THR A 130 -13.66 -29.51 -23.93
N THR A 131 -14.57 -30.41 -24.34
CA THR A 131 -15.34 -30.34 -25.60
C THR A 131 -16.53 -29.38 -25.55
N GLU A 132 -16.93 -28.90 -24.37
CA GLU A 132 -18.11 -28.05 -24.24
C GLU A 132 -17.87 -26.62 -24.75
N GLU A 133 -18.76 -26.19 -25.64
CA GLU A 133 -18.95 -24.81 -26.09
C GLU A 133 -19.70 -23.95 -25.05
N LYS A 134 -19.96 -24.49 -23.86
CA LYS A 134 -20.64 -23.81 -22.75
C LYS A 134 -19.67 -23.45 -21.61
N VAL A 135 -18.53 -22.84 -21.94
CA VAL A 135 -18.08 -21.78 -21.04
C VAL A 135 -19.09 -20.66 -21.25
N HIS A 136 -20.04 -20.50 -20.33
CA HIS A 136 -20.98 -19.37 -20.38
C HIS A 136 -20.12 -18.10 -20.43
N ILE A 137 -20.02 -17.50 -21.62
CA ILE A 137 -19.28 -16.25 -21.83
C ILE A 137 -19.83 -15.17 -20.87
N LYS A 138 -21.11 -15.29 -20.46
CA LYS A 138 -21.69 -14.47 -19.40
C LYS A 138 -21.00 -14.63 -18.04
N ASP A 139 -20.70 -15.85 -17.59
CA ASP A 139 -20.06 -16.09 -16.30
C ASP A 139 -18.58 -15.69 -16.31
N GLY A 140 -17.89 -15.88 -17.44
CA GLY A 140 -16.50 -15.44 -17.62
C GLY A 140 -16.36 -13.92 -17.77
N VAL A 141 -17.28 -13.26 -18.48
CA VAL A 141 -17.34 -11.79 -18.59
C VAL A 141 -17.79 -11.19 -17.26
N GLU A 142 -18.69 -11.82 -16.53
CA GLU A 142 -19.11 -11.39 -15.18
C GLU A 142 -17.98 -11.58 -14.17
N ALA A 143 -17.27 -12.72 -14.19
CA ALA A 143 -16.09 -12.94 -13.36
C ALA A 143 -14.94 -12.00 -13.71
N TYR A 144 -14.70 -11.74 -15.00
CA TYR A 144 -13.66 -10.81 -15.45
C TYR A 144 -14.03 -9.34 -15.16
N SER A 145 -15.29 -8.97 -15.29
CA SER A 145 -15.77 -7.63 -14.91
C SER A 145 -15.80 -7.44 -13.40
N LEU A 146 -16.14 -8.46 -12.60
CA LEU A 146 -15.96 -8.48 -11.14
C LEU A 146 -14.49 -8.36 -10.76
N TYR A 147 -13.60 -9.07 -11.45
CA TYR A 147 -12.15 -8.96 -11.27
C TYR A 147 -11.64 -7.55 -11.63
N LEU A 148 -12.07 -6.98 -12.76
CA LEU A 148 -11.71 -5.60 -13.14
C LEU A 148 -12.28 -4.58 -12.16
N GLN A 149 -13.48 -4.80 -11.62
CA GLN A 149 -14.06 -3.96 -10.58
C GLN A 149 -13.29 -4.09 -9.26
N ASP A 150 -12.86 -5.29 -8.86
CA ASP A 150 -12.05 -5.49 -7.66
C ASP A 150 -10.64 -4.91 -7.84
N LYS A 151 -10.03 -5.08 -9.02
CA LYS A 151 -8.74 -4.47 -9.40
C LYS A 151 -8.86 -2.94 -9.42
N ALA A 152 -9.90 -2.39 -10.02
CA ALA A 152 -10.17 -0.95 -10.01
C ALA A 152 -10.42 -0.44 -8.59
N LYS A 153 -11.14 -1.16 -7.74
CA LYS A 153 -11.30 -0.83 -6.31
C LYS A 153 -9.99 -0.87 -5.56
N ARG A 154 -9.11 -1.85 -5.80
CA ARG A 154 -7.79 -1.97 -5.17
C ARG A 154 -6.85 -0.86 -5.62
N ILE A 155 -6.78 -0.57 -6.92
CA ILE A 155 -6.01 0.53 -7.50
C ILE A 155 -6.54 1.87 -6.98
N LYS A 156 -7.86 2.07 -6.99
CA LYS A 156 -8.49 3.29 -6.46
C LYS A 156 -8.29 3.43 -4.96
N LYS A 157 -8.18 2.34 -4.19
CA LYS A 157 -7.80 2.36 -2.77
C LYS A 157 -6.31 2.69 -2.58
N GLN A 158 -5.44 2.26 -3.48
CA GLN A 158 -4.01 2.60 -3.48
C GLN A 158 -3.73 4.04 -3.95
N ILE A 159 -4.60 4.60 -4.78
CA ILE A 159 -4.51 5.94 -5.38
C ILE A 159 -5.45 6.94 -4.66
N ASN A 160 -6.27 6.50 -3.70
CA ASN A 160 -7.13 7.45 -2.99
C ASN A 160 -6.19 8.38 -2.20
N PRO A 161 -6.11 9.68 -2.53
CA PRO A 161 -5.27 10.58 -1.77
C PRO A 161 -5.75 10.50 -0.31
N ARG A 162 -4.82 10.48 0.65
CA ARG A 162 -5.14 10.55 2.08
C ARG A 162 -5.66 11.94 2.37
N LYS A 163 -6.93 12.17 2.01
CA LYS A 163 -7.52 13.50 1.85
C LYS A 163 -7.45 14.28 3.15
N VAL A 164 -7.66 13.61 4.28
CA VAL A 164 -7.64 14.26 5.59
C VAL A 164 -6.20 14.55 6.00
N THR A 165 -5.27 13.62 5.80
CA THR A 165 -3.84 13.86 6.06
C THR A 165 -3.34 15.07 5.27
N ILE A 166 -3.62 15.12 3.96
CA ILE A 166 -3.26 16.24 3.10
C ILE A 166 -3.96 17.53 3.54
N ALA A 167 -5.26 17.48 3.86
CA ALA A 167 -5.98 18.65 4.34
C ALA A 167 -5.38 19.21 5.64
N LEU A 168 -5.05 18.35 6.60
CA LEU A 168 -4.42 18.76 7.86
C LEU A 168 -3.03 19.34 7.63
N LEU A 169 -2.22 18.77 6.72
CA LEU A 169 -0.93 19.35 6.32
C LEU A 169 -1.12 20.76 5.76
N LEU A 170 -2.03 20.92 4.80
CA LEU A 170 -2.30 22.22 4.17
C LEU A 170 -2.83 23.25 5.17
N ILE A 171 -3.71 22.85 6.10
CA ILE A 171 -4.22 23.74 7.14
C ILE A 171 -3.08 24.24 8.03
N ASN A 172 -2.22 23.34 8.53
CA ASN A 172 -1.08 23.72 9.37
C ASN A 172 -0.10 24.64 8.62
N MET A 173 0.20 24.32 7.36
CA MET A 173 1.06 25.15 6.52
C MET A 173 0.46 26.53 6.24
N MET A 174 -0.86 26.60 5.99
CA MET A 174 -1.56 27.86 5.74
C MET A 174 -1.60 28.73 6.99
N VAL A 175 -1.92 28.16 8.16
CA VAL A 175 -1.90 28.87 9.44
C VAL A 175 -0.50 29.42 9.71
N PHE A 176 0.54 28.61 9.53
CA PHE A 176 1.91 29.06 9.72
C PHE A 176 2.34 30.14 8.72
N LEU A 177 1.92 30.04 7.46
CA LEU A 177 2.17 31.08 6.46
C LEU A 177 1.51 32.41 6.87
N ILE A 178 0.28 32.35 7.39
CA ILE A 178 -0.41 33.52 7.93
C ILE A 178 0.36 34.09 9.13
N GLN A 179 0.82 33.24 10.06
CA GLN A 179 1.66 33.67 11.20
C GLN A 179 2.93 34.38 10.72
N MET A 180 3.59 33.87 9.68
CA MET A 180 4.81 34.46 9.12
C MET A 180 4.57 35.82 8.45
N ILE A 181 3.43 36.00 7.77
CA ILE A 181 3.10 37.25 7.08
C ILE A 181 2.64 38.33 8.07
N THR A 182 1.88 37.92 9.10
CA THR A 182 1.28 38.85 10.07
C THR A 182 2.18 39.12 11.27
N GLY A 183 2.97 38.13 11.70
CA GLY A 183 3.92 38.23 12.79
C GLY A 183 5.28 38.71 12.29
N LYS A 184 5.58 40.00 12.45
CA LYS A 184 6.90 40.59 12.13
C LYS A 184 8.07 39.86 12.82
N SER A 185 7.79 39.26 13.98
CA SER A 185 8.60 38.25 14.65
C SER A 185 7.62 37.30 15.36
N LEU A 186 7.81 35.98 15.25
CA LEU A 186 6.98 34.95 15.92
C LEU A 186 7.24 34.95 17.45
N THR A 187 7.06 36.10 18.09
CA THR A 187 7.28 36.29 19.53
C THR A 187 6.19 35.58 20.33
N ILE A 188 6.49 35.31 21.59
CA ILE A 188 5.54 34.70 22.52
C ILE A 188 4.24 35.53 22.61
N ASP A 189 4.34 36.85 22.69
CA ASP A 189 3.16 37.74 22.76
C ASP A 189 2.29 37.67 21.50
N PHE A 190 2.92 37.55 20.32
CA PHE A 190 2.22 37.33 19.07
C PHE A 190 1.47 35.99 19.10
N MET A 191 2.12 34.93 19.57
CA MET A 191 1.51 33.60 19.67
C MET A 191 0.32 33.59 20.65
N ILE A 192 0.47 34.21 21.83
CA ILE A 192 -0.62 34.34 22.81
C ILE A 192 -1.79 35.11 22.19
N SER A 193 -1.56 36.27 21.58
CA SER A 193 -2.65 37.08 21.00
C SER A 193 -3.39 36.39 19.84
N HIS A 194 -2.81 35.36 19.23
CA HIS A 194 -3.37 34.65 18.08
C HIS A 194 -3.87 33.23 18.39
N GLY A 195 -4.00 32.88 19.68
CA GLY A 195 -4.67 31.63 20.08
C GLY A 195 -3.74 30.48 20.49
N ALA A 196 -2.47 30.76 20.81
CA ALA A 196 -1.63 29.76 21.48
C ALA A 196 -2.19 29.42 22.86
N LEU A 197 -1.84 28.25 23.38
CA LEU A 197 -2.26 27.80 24.69
C LEU A 197 -1.52 28.60 25.76
N TYR A 198 -2.26 29.37 26.54
CA TYR A 198 -1.76 30.16 27.65
C TYR A 198 -2.72 30.01 28.86
N PRO A 199 -2.27 29.44 30.00
CA PRO A 199 -3.18 29.10 31.10
C PRO A 199 -4.04 30.25 31.64
N PRO A 200 -3.51 31.48 31.85
CA PRO A 200 -4.33 32.60 32.30
C PRO A 200 -5.51 32.92 31.36
N ASP A 201 -5.28 32.92 30.05
CA ASP A 201 -6.35 33.19 29.08
C ASP A 201 -7.42 32.08 29.08
N VAL A 202 -7.01 30.83 29.26
CA VAL A 202 -7.96 29.72 29.30
C VAL A 202 -8.80 29.73 30.58
N ILE A 203 -8.18 29.98 31.74
CA ILE A 203 -8.83 29.84 33.04
C ILE A 203 -9.56 31.10 33.48
N ILE A 204 -8.96 32.27 33.25
CA ILE A 204 -9.51 33.57 33.70
C ILE A 204 -10.43 34.15 32.62
N ASN A 205 -9.99 34.13 31.36
CA ASN A 205 -10.74 34.73 30.25
C ASN A 205 -11.69 33.73 29.55
N HIS A 206 -11.72 32.47 30.00
CA HIS A 206 -12.57 31.40 29.47
C HIS A 206 -12.34 31.10 27.97
N GLU A 207 -11.13 31.33 27.46
CA GLU A 207 -10.77 31.17 26.05
C GLU A 207 -10.47 29.70 25.70
N TYR A 208 -11.43 28.80 25.96
CA TYR A 208 -11.27 27.35 25.77
C TYR A 208 -10.94 26.92 24.34
N TYR A 209 -11.25 27.77 23.35
CA TYR A 209 -10.88 27.52 21.94
C TYR A 209 -9.37 27.34 21.77
N ARG A 210 -8.56 27.90 22.69
CA ARG A 210 -7.09 27.79 22.70
C ARG A 210 -6.59 26.36 22.77
N LEU A 211 -7.36 25.45 23.37
CA LEU A 211 -7.03 24.02 23.40
C LEU A 211 -7.00 23.38 22.00
N ILE A 212 -7.75 23.96 21.06
CA ILE A 212 -7.81 23.51 19.66
C ILE A 212 -6.91 24.37 18.78
N THR A 213 -6.98 25.71 18.89
CA THR A 213 -6.22 26.59 17.99
C THR A 213 -4.71 26.42 18.15
N CYS A 214 -4.23 26.16 19.38
CA CYS A 214 -2.81 25.90 19.62
C CYS A 214 -2.27 24.70 18.84
N MET A 215 -3.12 23.74 18.46
CA MET A 215 -2.74 22.55 17.69
C MET A 215 -2.27 22.89 16.26
N PHE A 216 -2.62 24.06 15.73
CA PHE A 216 -2.33 24.45 14.35
C PHE A 216 -1.25 25.52 14.22
N MET A 217 -0.78 26.06 15.35
CA MET A 217 0.21 27.14 15.40
C MET A 217 1.61 26.59 15.62
N HIS A 218 2.63 27.23 15.05
CA HIS A 218 4.04 26.83 15.23
C HIS A 218 4.94 28.05 15.48
N PHE A 219 6.01 27.85 16.26
CA PHE A 219 6.93 28.93 16.67
C PHE A 219 8.02 29.24 15.64
N ASP A 220 8.35 28.30 14.76
CA ASP A 220 9.43 28.40 13.79
C ASP A 220 9.30 27.36 12.67
N VAL A 221 10.17 27.50 11.66
CA VAL A 221 10.16 26.66 10.45
C VAL A 221 10.55 25.21 10.73
N GLU A 222 11.53 24.99 11.62
CA GLU A 222 11.98 23.65 11.98
C GLU A 222 10.85 22.89 12.72
N HIS A 223 10.17 23.57 13.62
CA HIS A 223 9.07 23.01 14.39
C HIS A 223 7.90 22.58 13.50
N ILE A 224 7.45 23.41 12.54
CA ILE A 224 6.42 22.97 11.59
C ILE A 224 6.92 21.86 10.67
N PHE A 225 8.15 21.96 10.15
CA PHE A 225 8.71 20.96 9.25
C PHE A 225 8.70 19.56 9.89
N ASN A 226 9.17 19.48 11.14
CA ASN A 226 9.17 18.25 11.91
C ASN A 226 7.74 17.70 12.11
N ASN A 227 6.79 18.53 12.52
CA ASN A 227 5.40 18.09 12.69
C ASN A 227 4.76 17.60 11.40
N MET A 228 5.03 18.26 10.27
CA MET A 228 4.45 17.90 8.98
C MET A 228 5.04 16.59 8.44
N ILE A 229 6.33 16.32 8.67
CA ILE A 229 6.94 15.01 8.36
C ILE A 229 6.26 13.91 9.17
N GLY A 230 6.13 14.08 10.48
CA GLY A 230 5.47 13.10 11.35
C GLY A 230 4.02 12.86 10.95
N LEU A 231 3.27 13.94 10.71
CA LEU A 231 1.88 13.88 10.25
C LEU A 231 1.75 13.19 8.89
N TYR A 232 2.62 13.48 7.93
CA TYR A 232 2.56 12.86 6.61
C TYR A 232 2.79 11.35 6.70
N PHE A 233 3.88 10.92 7.31
CA PHE A 233 4.25 9.50 7.33
C PHE A 233 3.32 8.65 8.18
N ILE A 234 2.94 9.12 9.37
CA ILE A 234 2.07 8.36 10.29
C ILE A 234 0.60 8.53 9.87
N GLY A 235 0.19 9.74 9.49
CA GLY A 235 -1.18 10.03 9.11
C GLY A 235 -1.62 9.25 7.89
N GLU A 236 -0.75 9.12 6.89
CA GLU A 236 -0.97 8.26 5.74
C GLU A 236 -1.32 6.82 6.14
N LEU A 237 -0.52 6.22 7.03
CA LEU A 237 -0.69 4.83 7.45
C LEU A 237 -1.99 4.63 8.23
N LEU A 238 -2.32 5.57 9.12
CA LEU A 238 -3.52 5.49 9.93
C LEU A 238 -4.79 5.80 9.17
N GLU A 239 -4.77 6.76 8.25
CA GLU A 239 -5.91 7.06 7.39
C GLU A 239 -6.25 5.87 6.50
N ASP A 240 -5.25 5.15 5.99
CA ASP A 240 -5.43 3.94 5.19
C ASP A 240 -6.08 2.78 5.99
N GLU A 241 -5.75 2.65 7.28
CA GLU A 241 -6.26 1.58 8.16
C GLU A 241 -7.59 1.92 8.84
N LEU A 242 -7.80 3.17 9.27
CA LEU A 242 -8.98 3.60 10.00
C LEU A 242 -10.06 4.19 9.08
N GLY A 243 -9.67 4.71 7.92
CA GLY A 243 -10.51 5.54 7.07
C GLY A 243 -10.56 7.00 7.54
N SER A 244 -10.84 7.91 6.60
CA SER A 244 -10.75 9.36 6.77
C SER A 244 -11.46 9.93 8.00
N ILE A 245 -12.72 9.53 8.28
CA ILE A 245 -13.49 10.09 9.41
C ILE A 245 -12.87 9.70 10.75
N LYS A 246 -12.53 8.42 10.92
CA LYS A 246 -11.97 7.93 12.18
C LYS A 246 -10.57 8.47 12.40
N PHE A 247 -9.79 8.59 11.34
CA PHE A 247 -8.49 9.24 11.38
C PHE A 247 -8.59 10.71 11.80
N PHE A 248 -9.54 11.46 11.22
CA PHE A 248 -9.80 12.84 11.64
C PHE A 248 -10.14 12.95 13.13
N VAL A 249 -11.06 12.11 13.61
CA VAL A 249 -11.44 12.06 15.02
C VAL A 249 -10.25 11.71 15.92
N LEU A 250 -9.44 10.73 15.51
CA LEU A 250 -8.23 10.34 16.22
C LEU A 250 -7.25 11.51 16.35
N TYR A 251 -6.97 12.22 15.26
CA TYR A 251 -6.08 13.39 15.26
C TYR A 251 -6.60 14.49 16.18
N MET A 252 -7.87 14.88 16.01
CA MET A 252 -8.47 15.99 16.76
C MET A 252 -8.54 15.70 18.26
N LEU A 253 -9.02 14.52 18.65
CA LEU A 253 -9.16 14.17 20.07
C LEU A 253 -7.83 13.91 20.75
N SER A 254 -6.84 13.37 20.04
CA SER A 254 -5.50 13.21 20.61
C SER A 254 -4.82 14.55 20.85
N GLY A 255 -4.93 15.49 19.90
CA GLY A 255 -4.42 16.85 20.08
C GLY A 255 -5.11 17.57 21.23
N LEU A 256 -6.45 17.52 21.30
CA LEU A 256 -7.23 18.11 22.38
C LEU A 256 -6.83 17.55 23.75
N THR A 257 -6.63 16.23 23.84
CA THR A 257 -6.21 15.59 25.09
C THR A 257 -4.77 15.97 25.45
N GLY A 258 -3.88 16.10 24.46
CA GLY A 258 -2.53 16.62 24.65
C GLY A 258 -2.52 18.05 25.20
N SER A 259 -3.22 18.98 24.54
CA SER A 259 -3.34 20.38 25.00
C SER A 259 -3.94 20.45 26.41
N SER A 260 -4.94 19.60 26.71
CA SER A 260 -5.57 19.53 28.03
C SER A 260 -4.60 18.99 29.10
N ALA A 261 -3.83 17.95 28.78
CA ALA A 261 -2.82 17.39 29.69
C ALA A 261 -1.72 18.41 30.00
N SER A 262 -1.27 19.16 28.99
CA SER A 262 -0.34 20.26 29.15
C SER A 262 -0.88 21.37 30.04
N LEU A 263 -2.11 21.83 29.79
CA LEU A 263 -2.77 22.83 30.63
C LEU A 263 -2.87 22.37 32.10
N ILE A 264 -3.34 21.14 32.34
CA ILE A 264 -3.45 20.58 33.69
C ILE A 264 -2.09 20.57 34.38
N TYR A 265 -1.04 20.13 33.68
CA TYR A 265 0.31 20.12 34.24
C TYR A 265 0.83 21.52 34.57
N MET A 266 0.63 22.49 33.67
CA MET A 266 1.01 23.89 33.91
C MET A 266 0.33 24.46 35.15
N LEU A 267 -0.96 24.16 35.34
CA LEU A 267 -1.73 24.57 36.51
C LEU A 267 -1.23 23.89 37.79
N LEU A 268 -0.94 22.59 37.77
CA LEU A 268 -0.41 21.85 38.91
C LEU A 268 0.98 22.35 39.34
N CYS A 269 1.82 22.73 38.37
CA CYS A 269 3.16 23.25 38.62
C CYS A 269 3.20 24.76 38.89
N GLY A 270 2.08 25.48 38.73
CA GLY A 270 2.03 26.94 38.88
C GLY A 270 2.85 27.69 37.83
N THR A 271 2.93 27.16 36.61
CA THR A 271 3.69 27.76 35.50
C THR A 271 2.75 28.33 34.45
N ASN A 272 3.16 29.41 33.79
CA ASN A 272 2.41 30.05 32.71
C ASN A 272 3.18 29.96 31.39
N ASN A 273 3.65 28.76 31.07
CA ASN A 273 4.33 28.51 29.79
C ASN A 273 3.34 28.64 28.63
N VAL A 274 3.85 28.93 27.44
CA VAL A 274 3.05 29.03 26.22
C VAL A 274 3.29 27.80 25.36
N SER A 275 2.22 27.15 24.91
CA SER A 275 2.30 25.95 24.09
C SER A 275 1.54 26.12 22.77
N ALA A 276 2.16 25.66 21.69
CA ALA A 276 1.60 25.64 20.35
C ALA A 276 2.34 24.58 19.53
N GLY A 277 1.61 23.84 18.71
CA GLY A 277 2.16 22.82 17.81
C GLY A 277 1.20 21.67 17.59
N ALA A 278 1.27 21.08 16.40
CA ALA A 278 0.51 19.87 16.06
C ALA A 278 1.01 18.61 16.78
N SER A 279 2.13 18.70 17.50
CA SER A 279 2.87 17.54 18.02
C SER A 279 2.05 16.68 18.97
N GLY A 280 1.19 17.25 19.82
CA GLY A 280 0.30 16.45 20.69
C GLY A 280 -0.60 15.50 19.88
N ALA A 281 -1.16 15.99 18.78
CA ALA A 281 -1.95 15.17 17.87
C ALA A 281 -1.09 14.13 17.13
N VAL A 282 0.10 14.51 16.66
CA VAL A 282 1.04 13.60 15.96
C VAL A 282 1.54 12.49 16.87
N TYR A 283 1.84 12.78 18.13
CA TYR A 283 2.17 11.76 19.14
C TYR A 283 0.97 10.85 19.45
N GLY A 284 -0.26 11.38 19.37
CA GLY A 284 -1.45 10.53 19.38
C GLY A 284 -1.54 9.57 18.19
N LEU A 285 -1.23 10.05 17.00
CA LEU A 285 -1.12 9.17 15.83
C LEU A 285 -0.07 8.08 16.08
N LEU A 286 1.09 8.43 16.63
CA LEU A 286 2.09 7.44 17.04
C LEU A 286 1.53 6.39 18.01
N GLY A 287 0.80 6.81 19.04
CA GLY A 287 0.13 5.89 19.97
C GLY A 287 -0.83 4.93 19.26
N GLY A 288 -1.58 5.44 18.28
CA GLY A 288 -2.43 4.62 17.41
C GLY A 288 -1.64 3.63 16.54
N LEU A 289 -0.52 4.07 15.97
CA LEU A 289 0.36 3.21 15.18
C LEU A 289 0.95 2.09 16.04
N ILE A 290 1.40 2.38 17.27
CA ILE A 290 1.89 1.39 18.23
C ILE A 290 0.82 0.32 18.48
N TYR A 291 -0.42 0.73 18.73
CA TYR A 291 -1.53 -0.22 18.91
C TYR A 291 -1.73 -1.11 17.67
N LEU A 292 -1.72 -0.53 16.46
CA LEU A 292 -1.87 -1.29 15.22
C LEU A 292 -0.71 -2.27 14.98
N LEU A 293 0.52 -1.91 15.37
CA LEU A 293 1.67 -2.80 15.31
C LEU A 293 1.52 -3.98 16.28
N ILE A 294 1.05 -3.71 17.51
CA ILE A 294 0.80 -4.75 18.52
C ILE A 294 -0.28 -5.72 18.03
N ILE A 295 -1.45 -5.22 17.63
CA ILE A 295 -2.60 -6.08 17.28
C ILE A 295 -2.35 -6.91 16.01
N ASN A 296 -1.56 -6.39 15.07
CA ASN A 296 -1.20 -7.10 13.85
C ASN A 296 0.11 -7.89 13.97
N LYS A 297 0.68 -8.06 15.17
CA LYS A 297 1.93 -8.80 15.42
C LYS A 297 3.10 -8.31 14.55
N GLY A 298 3.20 -7.00 14.37
CA GLY A 298 4.20 -6.36 13.50
C GLY A 298 3.94 -6.51 11.99
N LYS A 299 2.89 -7.23 11.57
CA LYS A 299 2.55 -7.43 10.16
C LYS A 299 1.64 -6.32 9.65
N PHE A 300 2.24 -5.22 9.19
CA PHE A 300 1.55 -4.28 8.31
C PHE A 300 1.61 -4.78 6.86
N ARG A 301 0.57 -4.54 6.06
CA ARG A 301 0.58 -4.86 4.61
C ARG A 301 1.88 -4.32 3.98
N ASN A 302 2.69 -5.22 3.43
CA ASN A 302 4.01 -4.95 2.82
C ASN A 302 5.02 -4.27 3.78
N LEU A 303 5.74 -5.10 4.53
CA LEU A 303 6.75 -4.73 5.54
C LEU A 303 7.93 -3.90 5.01
N SER A 304 8.28 -4.00 3.72
CA SER A 304 9.48 -3.34 3.16
C SER A 304 9.44 -1.80 3.23
N VAL A 305 8.30 -1.18 2.90
CA VAL A 305 8.13 0.30 2.96
C VAL A 305 7.69 0.78 4.35
N SER A 306 7.24 -0.14 5.21
CA SER A 306 6.74 0.14 6.56
C SER A 306 7.88 0.21 7.59
N GLY A 307 8.91 -0.61 7.45
CA GLY A 307 10.06 -0.61 8.37
C GLY A 307 10.85 0.70 8.37
N ILE A 308 11.16 1.24 7.19
CA ILE A 308 11.88 2.53 7.06
C ILE A 308 11.04 3.69 7.62
N ARG A 309 9.73 3.73 7.36
CA ARG A 309 8.85 4.76 7.92
C ARG A 309 8.78 4.70 9.44
N VAL A 310 8.70 3.50 10.02
CA VAL A 310 8.72 3.31 11.47
C VAL A 310 10.07 3.75 12.06
N ILE A 311 11.20 3.44 11.41
CA ILE A 311 12.53 3.88 11.86
C ILE A 311 12.66 5.41 11.80
N VAL A 312 12.21 6.05 10.71
CA VAL A 312 12.22 7.52 10.57
C VAL A 312 11.36 8.17 11.65
N VAL A 313 10.21 7.59 11.97
CA VAL A 313 9.34 8.05 13.05
C VAL A 313 10.02 7.87 14.42
N ILE A 314 10.71 6.76 14.67
CA ILE A 314 11.48 6.54 15.90
C ILE A 314 12.59 7.58 16.06
N ILE A 315 13.35 7.86 15.00
CA ILE A 315 14.40 8.88 15.00
C ILE A 315 13.80 10.27 15.27
N TRP A 316 12.65 10.57 14.67
CA TRP A 316 11.92 11.82 14.88
C TRP A 316 11.45 12.01 16.33
N ILE A 317 10.91 10.95 16.95
CA ILE A 317 10.50 10.95 18.37
C ILE A 317 11.71 11.18 19.27
N CYS A 318 12.82 10.48 19.04
CA CYS A 318 14.04 10.65 19.80
C CYS A 318 14.53 12.10 19.75
N HIS A 319 14.45 12.77 18.60
CA HIS A 319 14.84 14.18 18.50
C HIS A 319 13.91 15.12 19.30
N GLY A 320 12.59 14.87 19.28
CA GLY A 320 11.61 15.72 19.95
C GLY A 320 11.59 15.63 21.48
N VAL A 321 11.85 14.45 22.06
CA VAL A 321 11.78 14.22 23.52
C VAL A 321 12.94 14.89 24.29
N PHE A 322 14.08 15.12 23.64
CA PHE A 322 15.26 15.72 24.28
C PHE A 322 15.37 17.24 24.11
N ASP A 323 14.45 17.89 23.39
CA ASP A 323 14.43 19.35 23.26
C ASP A 323 13.61 19.98 24.41
N SER A 324 14.26 20.82 25.22
CA SER A 324 13.65 21.50 26.37
C SER A 324 12.61 22.56 25.98
N ARG A 325 12.50 22.91 24.70
CA ARG A 325 11.48 23.83 24.16
C ARG A 325 10.18 23.10 23.79
N VAL A 326 10.13 21.78 24.00
CA VAL A 326 9.02 20.93 23.56
C VAL A 326 8.10 20.56 24.71
N ASP A 327 6.80 20.58 24.43
CA ASP A 327 5.75 20.26 25.40
C ASP A 327 5.58 18.73 25.58
N ASN A 328 6.45 18.16 26.42
CA ASN A 328 6.47 16.73 26.71
C ASN A 328 5.15 16.21 27.32
N MET A 329 4.42 17.06 28.06
CA MET A 329 3.15 16.64 28.64
C MET A 329 2.05 16.55 27.59
N ALA A 330 2.03 17.49 26.63
CA ALA A 330 1.15 17.38 25.47
C ALA A 330 1.43 16.11 24.66
N HIS A 331 2.71 15.74 24.51
CA HIS A 331 3.11 14.52 23.79
C HIS A 331 2.63 13.26 24.50
N LEU A 332 2.88 13.16 25.81
CA LEU A 332 2.47 12.01 26.62
C LEU A 332 0.94 11.86 26.63
N GLY A 333 0.22 12.96 26.89
CA GLY A 333 -1.25 12.98 26.91
C GLY A 333 -1.84 12.59 25.55
N GLY A 334 -1.28 13.15 24.46
CA GLY A 334 -1.67 12.81 23.11
C GLY A 334 -1.44 11.34 22.77
N MET A 335 -0.25 10.81 23.05
CA MET A 335 0.12 9.42 22.77
C MET A 335 -0.78 8.41 23.49
N LEU A 336 -1.03 8.61 24.79
CA LEU A 336 -1.90 7.73 25.56
C LEU A 336 -3.34 7.78 25.04
N ALA A 337 -3.86 8.97 24.74
CA ALA A 337 -5.17 9.13 24.14
C ALA A 337 -5.27 8.44 22.78
N GLY A 338 -4.29 8.62 21.91
CA GLY A 338 -4.28 8.04 20.58
C GLY A 338 -4.23 6.51 20.59
N LEU A 339 -3.48 5.91 21.52
CA LEU A 339 -3.48 4.47 21.76
C LEU A 339 -4.88 3.98 22.16
N LEU A 340 -5.49 4.59 23.17
CA LEU A 340 -6.81 4.22 23.69
C LEU A 340 -7.93 4.45 22.66
N LEU A 341 -7.92 5.57 21.97
CA LEU A 341 -8.89 5.89 20.92
C LEU A 341 -8.78 4.89 19.77
N THR A 342 -7.57 4.48 19.40
CA THR A 342 -7.38 3.50 18.33
C THR A 342 -7.92 2.13 18.73
N VAL A 343 -7.81 1.71 20.01
CA VAL A 343 -8.48 0.50 20.53
C VAL A 343 -9.99 0.53 20.26
N LEU A 344 -10.62 1.70 20.43
CA LEU A 344 -12.06 1.88 20.26
C LEU A 344 -12.47 2.01 18.78
N LEU A 345 -11.67 2.72 17.99
CA LEU A 345 -11.96 3.06 16.59
C LEU A 345 -11.60 1.93 15.61
N TYR A 346 -10.57 1.15 15.95
CA TYR A 346 -10.09 0.05 15.13
C TYR A 346 -11.01 -1.16 15.27
N ARG A 347 -11.75 -1.43 14.20
CA ARG A 347 -12.49 -2.68 14.04
C ARG A 347 -11.70 -3.51 13.06
N GLY A 348 -10.77 -4.34 13.55
CA GLY A 348 -9.94 -5.22 12.72
C GLY A 348 -10.76 -6.18 11.84
N ASN A 349 -10.10 -7.12 11.17
CA ASN A 349 -10.70 -8.10 10.24
C ASN A 349 -11.84 -9.00 10.79
N ARG A 350 -12.37 -8.74 11.99
CA ARG A 350 -13.56 -9.38 12.57
C ARG A 350 -14.78 -9.41 11.64
N ASN A 351 -14.89 -8.45 10.71
CA ASN A 351 -15.97 -8.48 9.70
C ASN A 351 -15.74 -9.53 8.59
N LYS A 352 -14.49 -9.87 8.26
CA LYS A 352 -14.19 -10.94 7.28
C LYS A 352 -14.38 -12.34 7.88
N GLU A 353 -14.08 -12.50 9.17
CA GLU A 353 -14.32 -13.76 9.88
C GLU A 353 -15.80 -13.96 10.19
N ARG A 354 -16.55 -12.90 10.56
CA ARG A 354 -18.01 -12.98 10.71
C ARG A 354 -18.74 -13.20 9.38
N ALA A 355 -18.27 -12.62 8.27
CA ALA A 355 -18.83 -12.92 6.95
C ALA A 355 -18.61 -14.39 6.56
N LYS A 356 -17.40 -14.93 6.79
CA LYS A 356 -17.11 -16.36 6.58
C LYS A 356 -17.86 -17.28 7.54
N ALA A 357 -18.15 -16.84 8.76
CA ALA A 357 -18.90 -17.63 9.75
C ALA A 357 -20.42 -17.62 9.52
N ASN A 358 -20.93 -16.67 8.70
CA ASN A 358 -22.34 -16.61 8.31
C ASN A 358 -22.59 -17.25 6.92
N GLU A 359 -21.54 -17.70 6.23
CA GLU A 359 -21.58 -18.44 4.96
C GLU A 359 -21.41 -19.97 5.16
N ASN A 360 -21.16 -20.41 6.39
CA ASN A 360 -21.22 -21.80 6.84
C ASN A 360 -22.47 -22.00 7.71
#